data_AF-A0A816TP56-F1
#
_entry.id   AF-A0A816TP56-F1
#
_cell.length_a   1.000
_cell.length_b   1.000
_cell.length_c   1.000
_cell.angle_alpha   90.00
_cell.angle_beta   90.00
_cell.angle_gamma   90.00
#
_symmetry.space_group_name_H-M   'P 1'
#
loop_
_entity.id
_entity.type
_entity.pdbx_description
1 polymer ?
#
loop_
_entity_poly.entity_id
_entity_poly.type
_entity_poly.pdbx_seq_one_letter_code
_entity_poly.pdbx_strand_id
1 'polypeptide(L)' 'DGVEITLLESSPNLIDTKVTHKGETIFISFIYGAPAMENQAQFWEKLSQIGKNRDLPWLISGDFNEIL' A
#
# COMPACT_ATOMS: atom_id res chain seq x y z
N ASP A 1 -12.40 21.48 -7.80
CA ASP A 1 -11.25 20.57 -8.00
C ASP A 1 -11.52 19.26 -7.30
N GLY A 2 -11.53 18.15 -8.06
CA GLY A 2 -11.74 16.80 -7.51
C GLY A 2 -10.43 16.14 -7.08
N VAL A 3 -10.55 15.07 -6.29
CA VAL A 3 -9.48 14.10 -6.07
C VAL A 3 -9.89 12.85 -6.83
N GLU A 4 -9.04 12.39 -7.75
CA GLU A 4 -9.24 11.13 -8.46
C GLU A 4 -8.54 10.02 -7.69
N ILE A 5 -9.27 8.95 -7.38
CA ILE A 5 -8.74 7.79 -6.64
C ILE A 5 -9.02 6.55 -7.47
N THR A 6 -7.97 5.80 -7.77
CA THR A 6 -8.06 4.47 -8.40
C THR A 6 -7.64 3.42 -7.41
N LEU A 7 -8.50 2.43 -7.17
CA LEU A 7 -8.15 1.24 -6.39
C LEU A 7 -7.33 0.30 -7.29
N LEU A 8 -6.09 0.03 -6.90
CA LEU A 8 -5.19 -0.87 -7.63
C LEU A 8 -5.29 -2.29 -7.08
N GLU A 9 -5.41 -2.43 -5.76
CA GLU A 9 -5.57 -3.71 -5.09
C GLU A 9 -6.37 -3.57 -3.79
N SER A 10 -7.13 -4.61 -3.43
CA SER A 10 -7.79 -4.72 -2.14
C SER A 10 -7.76 -6.15 -1.63
N SER A 11 -7.37 -6.30 -0.37
CA SER A 11 -7.42 -7.52 0.43
C SER A 11 -7.73 -7.16 1.88
N PRO A 12 -7.97 -8.14 2.77
CA PRO A 12 -8.19 -7.87 4.19
C PRO A 12 -7.07 -7.06 4.88
N ASN A 13 -5.85 -7.13 4.35
CA ASN A 13 -4.64 -6.56 4.97
C ASN A 13 -4.01 -5.43 4.15
N LEU A 14 -4.56 -5.11 2.97
CA LEU A 14 -4.01 -4.12 2.06
C LEU A 14 -5.13 -3.45 1.25
N ILE A 15 -5.18 -2.13 1.28
CA ILE A 15 -5.89 -1.32 0.29
C ILE A 15 -4.83 -0.48 -0.41
N ASP A 16 -4.69 -0.64 -1.71
CA ASP A 16 -3.70 0.06 -2.50
C ASP A 16 -4.35 0.99 -3.51
N THR A 17 -3.89 2.25 -3.55
CA THR A 17 -4.51 3.29 -4.34
C THR A 17 -3.50 4.13 -5.11
N LYS A 18 -3.92 4.59 -6.29
CA LYS A 18 -3.33 5.71 -7.01
C LYS A 18 -4.23 6.93 -6.81
N VAL A 19 -3.65 8.03 -6.36
CA VAL A 19 -4.36 9.27 -6.08
C VAL A 19 -3.80 10.37 -6.97
N THR A 20 -4.68 11.05 -7.71
CA THR A 20 -4.33 12.20 -8.54
C THR A 20 -5.11 13.43 -8.10
N HIS A 21 -4.40 14.51 -7.81
CA HIS A 21 -5.00 15.80 -7.45
C HIS A 21 -4.17 16.94 -8.04
N LYS A 22 -4.80 17.84 -8.80
CA LYS A 22 -4.15 19.02 -9.42
C LYS A 22 -2.91 18.66 -10.27
N GLY A 23 -2.95 17.54 -10.97
CA GLY A 23 -1.85 17.06 -11.81
C GLY A 23 -0.78 16.26 -11.06
N GLU A 24 -0.77 16.33 -9.72
CA GLU A 24 0.13 15.53 -8.89
C GLU A 24 -0.43 14.14 -8.69
N THR A 25 0.42 13.12 -8.85
CA THR A 25 0.06 11.72 -8.69
C THR A 25 0.94 11.07 -7.65
N ILE A 26 0.30 10.45 -6.66
CA ILE A 26 0.96 9.68 -5.61
C ILE A 26 0.31 8.31 -5.49
N PHE A 27 1.01 7.40 -4.85
CA PHE A 27 0.42 6.16 -4.38
C PHE A 27 0.24 6.16 -2.87
N ILE A 28 -0.87 5.57 -2.40
CA ILE A 28 -1.11 5.37 -0.97
C ILE A 28 -1.54 3.92 -0.75
N SER A 29 -0.78 3.21 0.07
CA SER A 29 -1.12 1.86 0.52
C SER A 29 -1.49 1.89 1.99
N PHE A 30 -2.73 1.51 2.29
CA PHE A 30 -3.23 1.33 3.65
C PHE A 30 -3.05 -0.13 4.05
N ILE A 31 -2.27 -0.39 5.09
CA ILE A 31 -1.91 -1.74 5.49
C ILE A 31 -2.45 -2.10 6.88
N TYR A 32 -2.72 -3.39 7.05
CA TYR A 32 -2.84 -4.02 8.35
C TYR A 32 -1.94 -5.26 8.32
N GLY A 33 -0.73 -5.16 8.87
CA GLY A 33 0.27 -6.21 8.82
C GLY A 33 -0.24 -7.55 9.34
N ALA A 34 0.28 -8.65 8.81
CA ALA A 34 -0.21 -9.98 9.14
C ALA A 34 0.06 -10.32 10.62
N PRO A 35 -0.96 -10.70 11.41
CA PRO A 35 -0.78 -11.02 12.83
C PRO A 35 -0.09 -12.38 13.08
N ALA A 36 -0.05 -13.25 12.07
CA ALA A 36 0.62 -14.56 12.15
C ALA A 36 1.96 -14.53 11.40
N MET A 37 3.04 -14.94 12.06
CA MET A 37 4.40 -15.00 11.50
C MET A 37 4.46 -15.74 10.16
N GLU A 38 3.62 -16.76 10.00
CA GLU A 38 3.54 -17.61 8.80
C GLU A 38 3.21 -16.81 7.53
N ASN A 39 2.43 -15.74 7.66
CA ASN A 39 1.96 -14.91 6.54
C ASN A 39 2.70 -13.57 6.41
N GLN A 40 3.56 -13.23 7.38
CA GLN A 40 4.25 -11.95 7.44
C GLN A 40 5.24 -11.80 6.28
N ALA A 41 6.06 -12.83 6.01
CA ALA A 41 7.03 -12.80 4.91
C ALA A 41 6.33 -12.66 3.55
N GLN A 42 5.22 -13.36 3.34
CA GLN A 42 4.46 -13.28 2.09
C GLN A 42 3.82 -11.89 1.91
N PHE A 43 3.29 -11.31 2.98
CA PHE A 43 2.73 -9.96 2.96
C PHE A 43 3.77 -8.91 2.58
N TRP A 44 4.94 -8.94 3.21
CA TRP A 44 6.02 -7.98 2.93
C TRP A 44 6.66 -8.20 1.56
N GLU A 45 6.79 -9.45 1.10
CA GLU A 45 7.25 -9.73 -0.26
C GLU A 45 6.28 -9.14 -1.28
N LYS A 46 4.97 -9.33 -1.08
CA LYS A 46 3.94 -8.73 -1.95
C LYS A 46 4.04 -7.21 -1.96
N LEU A 47 4.14 -6.57 -0.80
CA LEU A 47 4.29 -5.11 -0.69
C LEU A 47 5.58 -4.63 -1.38
N SER A 48 6.67 -5.38 -1.26
CA SER A 48 7.94 -5.11 -1.95
C SER A 48 7.80 -5.21 -3.47
N GLN A 49 7.08 -6.20 -3.99
CA GLN A 49 6.82 -6.34 -5.43
C GLN A 49 5.94 -5.19 -5.96
N ILE A 50 4.96 -4.76 -5.17
CA ILE A 50 4.17 -3.55 -5.47
C ILE A 50 5.09 -2.32 -5.55
N GLY A 51 6.04 -2.19 -4.61
CA GLY A 51 6.99 -1.07 -4.57
C GLY A 51 7.98 -1.04 -5.74
N LYS A 52 8.42 -2.20 -6.24
CA LYS A 52 9.34 -2.30 -7.38
C LYS A 52 8.81 -1.67 -8.66
N ASN A 53 7.48 -1.56 -8.79
CA ASN A 53 6.82 -1.00 -9.97
C ASN A 53 6.41 0.47 -9.78
N ARG A 54 6.93 1.18 -8.77
CA ARG A 54 6.57 2.56 -8.46
C ARG A 54 7.69 3.53 -8.80
N ASP A 55 7.41 4.41 -9.76
CA ASP A 55 8.30 5.50 -10.17
C ASP A 55 7.87 6.87 -9.60
N LEU A 56 6.82 6.90 -8.77
CA LEU A 56 6.24 8.12 -8.18
C LEU A 56 6.21 8.02 -6.65
N PRO A 57 6.05 9.14 -5.92
CA PRO A 57 5.99 9.14 -4.47
C PRO A 57 4.94 8.16 -3.93
N TRP A 58 5.34 7.43 -2.89
CA TRP A 58 4.53 6.40 -2.28
C TRP A 58 4.50 6.58 -0.76
N LEU A 59 3.29 6.69 -0.21
CA LEU A 59 3.02 6.60 1.21
C LEU A 59 2.48 5.21 1.57
N ILE A 60 3.09 4.58 2.58
CA ILE A 60 2.55 3.39 3.25
C ILE A 60 2.10 3.82 4.63
N SER A 61 0.87 3.51 5.01
CA SER A 61 0.31 3.88 6.31
C SER A 61 -0.58 2.77 6.87
N GLY A 62 -0.67 2.67 8.19
CA GLY A 62 -1.50 1.70 8.87
C GLY A 62 -0.79 1.06 10.06
N ASP A 63 -1.29 -0.08 10.49
CA ASP A 63 -0.66 -0.89 11.53
C ASP A 63 0.25 -1.93 10.86
N PHE A 64 1.53 -1.90 11.19
CA PHE A 64 2.52 -2.79 10.58
C PHE A 64 2.54 -4.16 11.27
N ASN A 65 1.99 -4.29 12.50
CA ASN A 65 2.07 -5.49 13.33
C ASN A 65 3.50 -6.08 13.43
N GLU A 66 4.54 -5.26 13.26
CA GLU A 66 5.92 -5.65 13.52
C GLU A 66 6.25 -5.35 14.98
N ILE A 67 6.34 -6.40 15.80
CA ILE A 67 6.86 -6.32 17.15
C ILE A 67 8.38 -6.59 17.06
N LEU A 68 9.18 -5.57 17.41
CA LEU A 68 10.65 -5.62 17.45
C LEU A 68 11.17 -6.38 18.67
#